data_AF-A0A496UAW3-F1
#
_entry.id   AF-A0A496UAW3-F1
#
_cell.length_a   1.000
_cell.length_b   1.000
_cell.length_c   1.000
_cell.angle_alpha   90.00
_cell.angle_beta   90.00
_cell.angle_gamma   90.00
#
_symmetry.space_group_name_H-M   'P 1'
#
loop_
_entity.id
_entity.type
_entity.pdbx_description
1 polymer ?
#
loop_
_entity_poly.entity_id
_entity_poly.type
_entity_poly.pdbx_seq_one_letter_code
_entity_poly.pdbx_strand_id
1 'polypeptide(L)'
;TFYSYRDPSPADSLQIFKNAIQTGFEHIDLSPRSVEDSIIASVKGMDPAVRPSMANGLAILRQLKEISIGTITEHKAQLLSVNVPLIEQFAELLESRSSDSRICVVGNDSVLDSMGIEKRVKL
;
A
#
# COMPACT_ATOMS: atom_id res chain seq x y z
N THR A 1 -1.52 2.45 -1.88
CA THR A 1 -1.64 3.91 -1.71
C THR A 1 -0.32 4.46 -1.26
N PHE A 2 0.20 5.48 -1.94
CA PHE A 2 1.36 6.25 -1.46
C PHE A 2 0.88 7.38 -0.56
N TYR A 3 1.60 7.63 0.53
CA TYR A 3 1.34 8.77 1.40
C TYR A 3 2.64 9.20 2.08
N SER A 4 2.74 10.48 2.40
CA SER A 4 3.76 11.05 3.27
C SER A 4 3.08 11.64 4.51
N TYR A 5 3.82 11.77 5.61
CA TYR A 5 3.29 12.29 6.88
C TYR A 5 4.23 13.34 7.46
N ARG A 6 3.68 14.52 7.81
CA ARG A 6 4.45 15.70 8.24
C ARG A 6 5.53 16.08 7.22
N ASP A 7 5.14 16.04 5.95
CA ASP A 7 6.00 16.24 4.80
C ASP A 7 6.23 17.74 4.52
N PRO A 8 7.48 18.23 4.55
CA PRO A 8 7.78 19.62 4.21
C PRO A 8 7.69 19.90 2.70
N SER A 9 7.78 18.87 1.85
CA SER A 9 7.93 19.01 0.39
C SER A 9 7.04 18.00 -0.37
N PRO A 10 5.71 18.14 -0.33
CA PRO A 10 4.80 17.21 -1.01
C PRO A 10 4.92 17.19 -2.54
N ALA A 11 5.45 18.25 -3.17
CA ALA A 11 5.79 18.23 -4.60
C ALA A 11 6.86 17.18 -4.92
N ASP A 12 7.93 17.15 -4.14
CA ASP A 12 9.03 16.20 -4.30
C ASP A 12 8.54 14.78 -4.01
N SER A 13 7.77 14.60 -2.93
CA SER A 13 7.16 13.30 -2.60
C SER A 13 6.25 12.78 -3.71
N LEU A 14 5.43 13.65 -4.32
CA LEU A 14 4.60 13.26 -5.45
C LEU A 14 5.45 12.80 -6.65
N GLN A 15 6.56 13.48 -6.93
CA GLN A 15 7.47 13.05 -7.99
C GLN A 15 8.12 11.71 -7.66
N ILE A 16 8.54 11.48 -6.42
CA ILE A 16 9.07 10.20 -5.94
C ILE A 16 8.03 9.09 -6.11
N PHE A 17 6.76 9.33 -5.76
CA PHE A 17 5.70 8.33 -5.92
C PHE A 17 5.44 7.99 -7.39
N LYS A 18 5.48 8.97 -8.29
CA LYS A 18 5.39 8.71 -9.73
C LYS A 18 6.56 7.86 -10.23
N ASN A 19 7.78 8.22 -9.84
CA ASN A 19 8.98 7.47 -10.21
C ASN A 19 8.94 6.05 -9.64
N ALA A 20 8.44 5.86 -8.41
CA ALA A 20 8.31 4.54 -7.80
C ALA A 20 7.36 3.62 -8.59
N ILE A 21 6.33 4.18 -9.23
CA ILE A 21 5.42 3.42 -10.10
C ILE A 21 6.07 3.13 -11.46
N GLN A 22 6.78 4.10 -12.03
CA GLN A 22 7.33 3.99 -13.39
C GLN A 22 8.60 3.15 -13.47
N THR A 23 9.56 3.39 -12.57
CA THR A 23 10.89 2.76 -12.63
C THR A 23 11.30 2.11 -11.31
N GLY A 24 10.50 2.28 -10.25
CA GLY A 24 10.84 1.75 -8.92
C GLY A 24 11.00 0.24 -8.91
N PHE A 25 10.28 -0.48 -9.78
CA PHE A 25 10.37 -1.93 -9.90
C PHE A 25 11.76 -2.42 -10.38
N GLU A 26 12.44 -1.65 -11.24
CA GLU A 26 13.79 -1.98 -11.74
C GLU A 26 14.85 -2.00 -10.63
N HIS A 27 14.54 -1.42 -9.48
CA HIS A 27 15.45 -1.28 -8.33
C HIS A 27 15.09 -2.19 -7.16
N ILE A 28 14.10 -3.08 -7.32
CA ILE A 28 13.69 -4.02 -6.26
C ILE A 28 14.62 -5.24 -6.28
N ASP A 29 15.07 -5.65 -5.10
CA ASP A 29 15.74 -6.95 -4.94
C ASP A 29 14.71 -8.08 -5.02
N LEU A 30 14.71 -8.79 -6.15
CA LEU A 30 13.85 -9.94 -6.43
C LEU A 30 14.58 -11.28 -6.22
N SER A 31 15.69 -11.28 -5.47
CA SER A 31 16.33 -12.53 -5.05
C SER A 31 15.34 -13.40 -4.29
N PRO A 32 15.46 -14.75 -4.38
CA PRO A 32 14.55 -15.66 -3.67
C PRO A 32 14.44 -15.35 -2.18
N ARG A 33 15.54 -14.89 -1.56
CA ARG A 33 15.56 -14.53 -0.14
C ARG A 33 14.76 -13.26 0.15
N SER A 34 14.93 -12.21 -0.65
CA SER A 34 14.18 -10.96 -0.48
C SER A 34 12.67 -11.16 -0.67
N VAL A 35 12.29 -11.99 -1.65
CA VAL A 35 10.88 -12.37 -1.88
C VAL A 35 10.34 -13.16 -0.68
N GLU A 36 11.08 -14.15 -0.18
CA GLU A 36 10.71 -14.91 1.02
C GLU A 36 10.53 -14.01 2.25
N ASP A 37 11.48 -13.11 2.50
CA ASP A 37 11.42 -12.16 3.62
C ASP A 37 10.19 -11.23 3.50
N SER A 38 9.84 -10.81 2.28
CA SER A 38 8.63 -10.01 2.00
C SER A 38 7.34 -10.80 2.26
N ILE A 39 7.30 -12.09 1.92
CA ILE A 39 6.18 -12.98 2.24
C ILE A 39 6.05 -13.14 3.76
N ILE A 40 7.15 -13.41 4.47
CA ILE A 40 7.17 -13.55 5.94
C ILE A 40 6.67 -12.28 6.62
N ALA A 41 7.16 -11.11 6.19
CA ALA A 41 6.72 -9.82 6.70
C ALA A 41 5.21 -9.60 6.49
N SER A 42 4.68 -10.02 5.34
CA SER A 42 3.26 -9.91 5.01
C SER A 42 2.39 -10.87 5.84
N VAL A 43 2.85 -12.11 6.09
CA VAL A 43 2.14 -13.09 6.94
C VAL A 43 1.94 -12.56 8.35
N LYS A 44 2.95 -11.88 8.92
CA LYS A 44 2.88 -11.27 10.25
C LYS A 44 1.73 -10.27 10.40
N GLY A 45 1.38 -9.57 9.31
CA GLY A 45 0.24 -8.65 9.29
C GLY A 45 -1.12 -9.36 9.24
N MET A 46 -1.20 -10.53 8.62
CA MET A 46 -2.44 -11.32 8.54
C MET A 46 -2.75 -12.11 9.80
N ASP A 47 -1.71 -12.52 10.54
CA ASP A 47 -1.83 -13.36 11.74
C ASP A 47 -1.28 -12.66 13.00
N PRO A 48 -1.87 -11.53 13.41
CA PRO A 48 -1.43 -10.84 14.61
C PRO A 48 -1.83 -11.61 15.87
N ALA A 49 -0.98 -11.59 16.89
CA ALA A 49 -1.33 -12.14 18.21
C ALA A 49 -2.57 -11.41 18.78
N VAL A 50 -3.64 -12.16 19.03
CA VAL A 50 -4.91 -11.62 19.55
C VAL A 50 -5.01 -11.87 21.05
N ARG A 51 -5.15 -10.79 21.84
CA ARG A 51 -5.46 -10.88 23.27
C ARG A 51 -6.96 -11.14 23.47
N PRO A 52 -7.39 -11.79 24.57
CA PRO A 52 -8.81 -12.04 24.82
C PRO A 52 -9.70 -10.78 24.74
N SER A 53 -9.20 -9.64 25.23
CA SER A 53 -9.91 -8.35 25.16
C SER A 53 -10.13 -7.82 23.74
N MET A 54 -9.33 -8.27 22.76
CA MET A 54 -9.42 -7.85 21.35
C MET A 54 -10.30 -8.81 20.51
N ALA A 55 -10.56 -10.01 21.00
CA ALA A 55 -11.22 -11.07 20.24
C ALA A 55 -12.62 -10.67 19.77
N ASN A 56 -13.42 -10.06 20.64
CA ASN A 56 -14.78 -9.62 20.32
C ASN A 56 -14.79 -8.53 19.24
N GLY A 57 -13.92 -7.52 19.36
CA GLY A 57 -13.80 -6.46 18.36
C GLY A 57 -13.38 -7.01 17.00
N LEU A 58 -12.43 -7.94 16.97
CA LEU A 58 -12.01 -8.61 15.74
C LEU A 58 -13.13 -9.46 15.12
N ALA A 59 -13.89 -10.19 15.93
CA ALA A 59 -15.01 -11.01 15.45
C ALA A 59 -16.12 -10.14 14.82
N ILE A 60 -16.48 -9.02 15.47
CA ILE A 60 -17.44 -8.06 14.94
C ILE A 60 -16.95 -7.45 13.63
N LEU A 61 -15.68 -7.02 13.57
CA LEU A 61 -15.08 -6.47 12.35
C LEU A 61 -15.08 -7.48 11.20
N ARG A 62 -14.79 -8.76 11.49
CA ARG A 62 -14.85 -9.83 10.48
C ARG A 62 -16.27 -10.04 9.98
N GLN A 63 -17.26 -10.06 10.88
CA GLN A 63 -18.67 -10.19 10.50
C GLN A 63 -19.14 -9.03 9.63
N LEU A 64 -18.82 -7.79 10.01
CA LEU A 64 -19.18 -6.57 9.26
C LEU A 64 -18.52 -6.51 7.88
N LYS A 65 -17.35 -7.14 7.71
CA LYS A 65 -16.62 -7.22 6.44
C LYS A 65 -16.88 -8.52 5.68
N GLU A 66 -17.78 -9.38 6.19
CA GLU A 66 -18.09 -10.70 5.62
C GLU A 66 -16.85 -11.60 5.44
N ILE A 67 -15.85 -11.45 6.31
CA ILE A 67 -14.61 -12.22 6.25
C ILE A 67 -14.81 -13.57 6.93
N SER A 68 -14.90 -14.63 6.12
CA SER A 68 -14.98 -16.01 6.60
C SER A 68 -13.60 -16.60 6.90
N ILE A 69 -13.56 -17.71 7.64
CA ILE A 69 -12.33 -18.51 7.80
C ILE A 69 -11.81 -18.99 6.44
N GLY A 70 -12.71 -19.40 5.54
CA GLY A 70 -12.36 -19.82 4.18
C GLY A 70 -11.62 -18.72 3.42
N THR A 71 -12.13 -17.48 3.47
CA THR A 71 -11.49 -16.30 2.86
C THR A 71 -10.09 -16.06 3.43
N ILE A 72 -9.91 -16.20 4.75
CA ILE A 72 -8.60 -16.06 5.40
C ILE A 72 -7.63 -17.14 4.92
N THR A 73 -8.08 -18.40 4.88
CA THR A 73 -7.27 -19.53 4.40
C THR A 73 -6.87 -19.36 2.94
N GLU A 74 -7.80 -18.95 2.09
CA GLU A 74 -7.55 -18.70 0.67
C GLU A 74 -6.52 -17.58 0.47
N HIS A 75 -6.71 -16.42 1.11
CA HIS A 75 -5.77 -15.31 1.01
C HIS A 75 -4.38 -15.68 1.53
N LYS A 76 -4.30 -16.49 2.59
CA LYS A 76 -3.02 -17.00 3.10
C LYS A 76 -2.32 -17.91 2.09
N ALA A 77 -3.06 -18.80 1.43
CA ALA A 77 -2.51 -19.66 0.39
C ALA A 77 -2.01 -18.84 -0.82
N GLN A 78 -2.77 -17.82 -1.23
CA GLN A 78 -2.37 -16.90 -2.30
C GLN A 78 -1.11 -16.11 -1.95
N LEU A 79 -0.98 -15.62 -0.71
CA LEU A 79 0.24 -14.92 -0.28
C LEU A 79 1.46 -15.86 -0.32
N LEU A 80 1.30 -17.10 0.13
CA LEU A 80 2.40 -18.08 0.17
C LEU A 80 2.81 -18.56 -1.23
N SER A 81 1.98 -18.35 -2.26
CA SER A 81 2.29 -18.71 -3.66
C SER A 81 2.89 -17.55 -4.47
N VAL A 82 3.10 -16.37 -3.87
CA VAL A 82 3.73 -15.21 -4.52
C VAL A 82 5.13 -15.59 -5.01
N ASN A 83 5.45 -15.15 -6.23
CA ASN A 83 6.73 -15.38 -6.90
C ASN A 83 7.07 -14.18 -7.80
N VAL A 84 8.31 -14.15 -8.31
CA VAL A 84 8.83 -13.05 -9.13
C VAL A 84 7.91 -12.68 -10.31
N PRO A 85 7.46 -13.61 -11.16
CA PRO A 85 6.53 -13.29 -12.25
C PRO A 85 5.25 -12.59 -11.82
N LEU A 86 4.70 -12.94 -10.65
CA LEU A 86 3.48 -12.32 -10.13
C LEU A 86 3.74 -10.88 -9.66
N ILE A 87 4.93 -10.61 -9.11
CA ILE A 87 5.34 -9.27 -8.70
C ILE A 87 5.59 -8.39 -9.94
N GLU A 88 6.24 -8.94 -10.97
CA GLU A 88 6.46 -8.28 -12.27
C GLU A 88 5.12 -7.88 -12.92
N GLN A 89 4.18 -8.82 -13.04
CA GLN A 89 2.83 -8.54 -13.57
C GLN A 89 2.09 -7.46 -12.77
N PHE A 90 2.26 -7.45 -11.45
CA PHE A 90 1.66 -6.42 -10.61
C PHE A 90 2.30 -5.05 -10.83
N ALA A 91 3.61 -4.99 -11.06
CA ALA A 91 4.30 -3.75 -11.40
C ALA A 91 3.82 -3.18 -12.74
N GLU A 92 3.72 -4.01 -13.78
CA GLU A 92 3.16 -3.62 -15.08
C GLU A 92 1.73 -3.10 -14.96
N LEU A 93 0.91 -3.76 -14.13
CA LEU A 93 -0.46 -3.32 -13.85
C LEU A 93 -0.47 -1.92 -13.19
N LEU A 94 0.40 -1.68 -12.21
CA LEU A 94 0.51 -0.37 -11.55
C LEU A 94 0.92 0.73 -12.54
N GLU A 95 1.91 0.45 -13.39
CA GLU A 95 2.38 1.40 -14.40
C GLU A 95 1.27 1.74 -15.41
N SER A 96 0.59 0.72 -15.93
CA SER A 96 -0.51 0.88 -16.92
C SER A 96 -1.70 1.69 -16.40
N ARG A 97 -1.85 1.78 -15.07
CA ARG A 97 -2.92 2.51 -14.38
C ARG A 97 -2.44 3.80 -13.72
N SER A 98 -1.18 4.19 -13.91
CA SER A 98 -0.59 5.36 -13.27
C SER A 98 -1.36 6.67 -13.55
N SER A 99 -1.97 6.80 -14.74
CA SER A 99 -2.80 7.95 -15.13
C SER A 99 -4.10 8.09 -14.34
N ASP A 100 -4.61 6.99 -13.76
CA ASP A 100 -5.88 6.97 -13.01
C ASP A 100 -5.69 7.45 -11.54
N SER A 101 -4.48 7.86 -11.19
CA SER A 101 -4.09 8.24 -9.83
C SER A 101 -4.86 9.46 -9.33
N ARG A 102 -5.50 9.33 -8.17
CA ARG A 102 -6.12 10.45 -7.44
C ARG A 102 -5.16 10.99 -6.40
N ILE A 103 -4.92 12.29 -6.43
CA ILE A 103 -3.95 12.97 -5.56
C ILE A 103 -4.72 13.84 -4.58
N CYS A 104 -4.40 13.71 -3.29
CA CYS A 104 -4.91 14.54 -2.21
C CYS A 104 -3.73 15.01 -1.36
N VAL A 105 -3.66 16.31 -1.08
CA VAL A 105 -2.61 16.92 -0.27
C VAL A 105 -3.27 17.76 0.81
N VAL A 106 -2.79 17.63 2.05
CA VAL A 106 -3.23 18.43 3.19
C VAL A 106 -2.02 19.19 3.70
N GLY A 107 -2.11 20.52 3.70
CA GLY A 107 -1.02 21.41 4.09
C GLY A 107 -1.53 22.83 4.32
N ASN A 108 -0.65 23.70 4.82
CA ASN A 108 -0.93 25.12 4.92
C ASN A 108 -0.82 25.80 3.54
N ASP A 109 -1.25 27.06 3.45
CA ASP A 109 -1.24 27.81 2.18
C ASP A 109 0.16 27.86 1.57
N SER A 110 1.22 28.10 2.37
CA SER A 110 2.59 28.16 1.85
C SER A 110 3.07 26.88 1.15
N VAL A 111 2.67 25.71 1.67
CA VAL A 111 3.01 24.40 1.08
C VAL A 111 2.16 24.13 -0.17
N LEU A 112 0.90 24.52 -0.17
CA LEU A 112 0.01 24.30 -1.32
C LEU A 112 0.34 25.26 -2.48
N ASP A 113 0.83 26.47 -2.16
CA ASP A 113 1.29 27.46 -3.14
C ASP A 113 2.50 26.96 -3.92
N SER A 114 3.46 26.32 -3.26
CA SER A 114 4.64 25.76 -3.93
C SER A 114 4.30 24.63 -4.92
N MET A 115 3.12 24.01 -4.79
CA MET A 115 2.64 22.94 -5.66
C MET A 115 1.80 23.44 -6.85
N GLY A 116 1.46 24.73 -6.92
CA GLY A 116 0.63 25.27 -8.01
C GLY A 116 -0.79 24.70 -8.05
N ILE A 117 -1.36 24.27 -6.91
CA ILE A 117 -2.70 23.68 -6.84
C ILE A 117 -3.76 24.78 -6.92
N GLU A 118 -4.56 24.80 -7.99
CA GLU A 118 -5.61 25.81 -8.22
C GLU A 118 -6.92 25.50 -7.47
N LYS A 119 -7.31 24.22 -7.40
CA LYS A 119 -8.56 23.80 -6.74
C LYS A 119 -8.30 23.42 -5.29
N ARG A 120 -8.61 24.34 -4.37
CA ARG A 120 -8.44 24.15 -2.92
C ARG A 120 -9.78 24.22 -2.21
N VAL A 121 -9.94 23.36 -1.20
CA VAL A 121 -11.04 23.43 -0.24
C VAL A 121 -10.42 23.79 1.11
N LYS A 122 -10.87 24.90 1.71
CA LYS A 122 -10.51 25.22 3.09
C LYS A 122 -11.34 24.32 4.01
N LEU A 123 -10.65 23.50 4.80
CA LEU A 123 -11.24 22.62 5.82
C LEU A 123 -11.51 23.38 7.11
#